data_AF-A0A0W1QHA4-F1
#
_entry.id   AF-A0A0W1QHA4-F1
#
_cell.length_a   1.000
_cell.length_b   1.000
_cell.length_c   1.000
_cell.angle_alpha   90.00
_cell.angle_beta   90.00
_cell.angle_gamma   90.00
#
_symmetry.space_group_name_H-M   'P 1'
#
loop_
_entity.id
_entity.type
_entity.pdbx_description
1 polymer ?
#
loop_
_entity_poly.entity_id
_entity_poly.type
_entity_poly.pdbx_seq_one_letter_code
_entity_poly.pdbx_strand_id
1 'polypeptide(L)' 'MSNQTLLPLRGTLASFENAYAVAVQLRAASGAEQFVVATGNDVQPFRVTPEPPLSRETFLACVA' A
#
# COMPACT_ATOMS: atom_id res chain seq x y z
N MET A 1 -27.04 -5.82 -6.68
CA MET A 1 -25.63 -6.20 -6.41
C MET A 1 -24.82 -5.81 -7.63
N SER A 2 -24.22 -4.62 -7.63
CA SER A 2 -23.46 -4.14 -8.79
C SER A 2 -22.11 -4.84 -8.82
N ASN A 3 -21.98 -5.78 -9.75
CA ASN A 3 -20.76 -6.52 -10.04
C ASN A 3 -19.74 -5.53 -10.64
N GLN A 4 -18.93 -4.89 -9.79
CA GLN A 4 -17.89 -3.98 -10.26
C GLN A 4 -16.80 -4.82 -10.91
N THR A 5 -16.86 -4.92 -12.24
CA THR A 5 -15.75 -5.40 -13.06
C THR A 5 -14.58 -4.43 -12.90
N LEU A 6 -13.77 -4.64 -11.86
CA LEU A 6 -12.53 -3.91 -11.66
C LEU A 6 -11.61 -4.23 -12.85
N LEU A 7 -11.19 -3.20 -13.58
CA LEU A 7 -10.19 -3.33 -14.65
C LEU A 7 -8.98 -4.11 -14.09
N PRO A 8 -8.42 -5.10 -14.82
CA PRO A 8 -7.30 -5.92 -14.34
C PRO A 8 -6.14 -5.10 -13.78
N LEU A 9 -5.87 -3.94 -14.41
CA LEU A 9 -4.86 -2.98 -13.99
C LEU A 9 -5.08 -2.43 -12.58
N ARG A 10 -6.33 -2.25 -12.16
CA ARG A 10 -6.65 -1.80 -10.79
C ARG A 10 -6.27 -2.85 -9.77
N GLY A 11 -6.50 -4.14 -10.06
CA GLY A 11 -6.09 -5.23 -9.17
C GLY A 11 -4.57 -5.29 -9.00
N THR A 12 -3.82 -5.10 -10.10
CA THR A 12 -2.34 -5.05 -10.04
C THR A 12 -1.84 -3.83 -9.26
N LEU A 13 -2.40 -2.64 -9.50
CA LEU A 13 -1.98 -1.43 -8.80
C LEU A 13 -2.36 -1.44 -7.32
N ALA A 14 -3.48 -2.08 -6.99
CA ALA A 14 -3.98 -2.26 -5.64
C ALA A 14 -3.43 -3.54 -4.97
N SER A 15 -2.35 -4.14 -5.49
CA SER A 15 -1.74 -5.31 -4.87
C SER A 15 -0.72 -4.92 -3.80
N PHE A 16 -0.46 -5.84 -2.87
CA PHE A 16 0.55 -5.65 -1.84
C PHE A 16 1.95 -5.56 -2.47
N GLU A 17 2.25 -6.38 -3.46
CA GLU A 17 3.53 -6.40 -4.17
C GLU A 17 3.82 -5.05 -4.82
N ASN A 18 2.81 -4.44 -5.47
CA ASN A 18 2.96 -3.12 -6.05
C ASN A 18 3.20 -2.06 -4.97
N ALA A 19 2.46 -2.10 -3.85
CA ALA A 19 2.68 -1.20 -2.73
C ALA A 19 4.08 -1.35 -2.11
N TYR A 20 4.59 -2.57 -1.98
CA TYR A 20 5.94 -2.84 -1.51
C TYR A 20 7.01 -2.31 -2.48
N ALA A 21 6.83 -2.53 -3.79
CA ALA A 21 7.73 -1.97 -4.79
C ALA A 21 7.78 -0.44 -4.75
N VAL A 22 6.65 0.22 -4.54
CA VAL A 22 6.57 1.69 -4.33
C VAL A 22 7.31 2.09 -3.05
N ALA A 23 7.16 1.35 -1.95
CA ALA A 23 7.87 1.62 -0.69
C ALA A 23 9.40 1.55 -0.88
N VAL A 24 9.91 0.56 -1.63
CA VAL A 24 11.34 0.47 -1.97
C VAL A 24 11.82 1.69 -2.77
N GLN A 25 11.05 2.10 -3.78
CA GLN A 25 11.42 3.27 -4.60
C GLN A 25 11.41 4.56 -3.79
N LEU A 26 10.41 4.76 -2.93
CA LEU A 26 10.32 5.93 -2.06
C LEU A 26 11.43 5.95 -1.02
N ARG A 27 11.80 4.79 -0.44
CA ARG A 27 12.95 4.68 0.46
C ARG A 27 14.23 5.07 -0.25
N ALA A 28 14.47 4.54 -1.44
CA ALA A 28 15.67 4.85 -2.22
C ALA A 28 15.76 6.33 -2.59
N ALA A 29 14.62 6.97 -2.89
CA ALA A 29 14.58 8.39 -3.28
C ALA A 29 14.69 9.36 -2.10
N SER A 30 14.08 9.03 -0.94
CA SER A 30 13.96 9.95 0.19
C SER A 30 14.90 9.65 1.36
N GLY A 31 15.41 8.42 1.47
CA GLY A 31 16.15 7.93 2.64
C GLY A 31 15.28 7.68 3.87
N ALA A 32 14.00 8.04 3.86
CA ALA A 32 13.08 7.84 4.96
C ALA A 32 12.48 6.43 4.93
N GLU A 33 12.25 5.84 6.11
CA GLU A 33 11.50 4.59 6.27
C GLU A 33 10.14 4.69 5.58
N GLN A 34 9.70 3.57 4.99
CA GLN A 34 8.42 3.48 4.32
C GLN A 34 7.62 2.31 4.87
N PHE A 35 6.42 2.60 5.35
CA PHE A 35 5.49 1.63 5.92
C PHE A 35 4.44 1.27 4.88
N VAL A 36 4.23 -0.03 4.69
CA VAL A 36 3.10 -0.56 3.93
C VAL A 36 2.03 -1.01 4.91
N VAL A 37 0.83 -0.46 4.76
CA VAL A 37 -0.29 -0.70 5.68
C VAL A 37 -1.52 -1.18 4.90
N ALA A 38 -2.28 -2.09 5.51
CA ALA A 38 -3.62 -2.43 5.05
C ALA A 38 -4.63 -1.42 5.60
N THR A 39 -5.45 -0.86 4.72
CA THR A 39 -6.39 0.22 5.05
C THR A 39 -7.79 -0.26 5.41
N GLY A 40 -8.14 -1.51 5.05
CA GLY A 40 -9.50 -2.04 5.13
C GLY A 40 -10.47 -1.48 4.08
N ASN A 41 -9.98 -0.68 3.12
CA ASN A 41 -10.78 -0.14 2.01
C ASN A 41 -10.57 -0.96 0.74
N ASP A 42 -11.61 -1.60 0.22
CA ASP A 42 -11.56 -2.44 -0.99
C ASP A 42 -11.07 -1.68 -2.25
N VAL A 43 -11.22 -0.36 -2.29
CA VAL A 43 -10.79 0.48 -3.43
C VAL A 43 -9.30 0.84 -3.35
N GLN A 44 -8.76 0.99 -2.14
CA GLN A 44 -7.35 1.28 -1.89
C GLN A 44 -6.87 0.42 -0.71
N PRO A 45 -6.73 -0.90 -0.92
CA PRO A 45 -6.48 -1.85 0.16
C PRO A 45 -5.13 -1.64 0.85
N PHE A 46 -4.16 -1.07 0.13
CA PHE A 46 -2.82 -0.78 0.63
C PHE A 46 -2.47 0.69 0.47
N ARG A 47 -1.72 1.21 1.44
CA ARG A 47 -1.13 2.55 1.42
C ARG A 47 0.34 2.47 1.80
N VAL A 48 1.16 3.32 1.17
CA VAL A 48 2.56 3.55 1.55
C VAL A 48 2.66 4.90 2.23
N THR A 49 3.34 4.96 3.36
CA THR A 49 3.48 6.18 4.15
C THR A 49 4.82 6.21 4.89
N PRO A 50 5.47 7.38 5.04
CA PRO A 50 6.65 7.52 5.89
C PRO A 50 6.29 7.65 7.37
N GLU A 51 5.01 7.87 7.68
CA GLU A 51 4.50 7.93 9.05
C GLU A 51 4.23 6.53 9.59
N PRO A 52 4.56 6.25 10.86
CA PRO A 52 4.19 5.00 11.51
C PRO A 52 2.67 4.76 11.44
N PRO A 53 2.22 3.52 11.26
CA PRO A 53 0.80 3.18 11.16
C PRO A 53 0.00 3.68 12.36
N LEU A 54 -1.16 4.27 12.10
CA LEU A 54 -2.12 4.62 13.14
C LEU A 54 -2.83 3.36 13.64
N SER A 55 -3.34 3.37 14.88
CA SER A 55 -3.87 2.19 15.59
C SER A 55 -5.07 1.47 14.94
N ARG A 56 -5.62 1.97 13.83
CA ARG A 56 -6.67 1.31 13.03
C ARG A 56 -6.16 0.68 11.74
N GLU A 57 -4.93 0.96 11.33
CA GLU A 57 -4.31 0.39 10.14
C GLU A 57 -3.53 -0.87 10.51
N THR A 58 -3.56 -1.89 9.64
CA THR A 58 -2.76 -3.10 9.87
C THR A 58 -1.38 -2.90 9.27
N PHE A 59 -0.34 -2.89 10.11
CA PHE A 59 1.04 -2.88 9.65
C PHE A 59 1.37 -4.19 8.93
N LEU A 60 1.92 -4.10 7.72
CA LEU A 60 2.30 -5.26 6.93
C LEU A 60 3.82 -5.37 6.77
N ALA A 61 4.49 -4.26 6.43
CA ALA A 61 5.92 -4.23 6.20
C ALA A 61 6.51 -2.83 6.42
N CYS A 62 7.79 -2.79 6.79
CA CYS A 62 8.61 -1.57 6.82
C CYS A 62 9.83 -1.79 5.91
N VAL A 63 10.14 -0.78 5.08
CA VAL A 63 11.38 -0.72 4.28
C VAL A 63 12.29 0.33 4.93
N ALA A 64 13.34 -0.16 5.58
CA ALA A 64 14.34 0.63 6.29
C ALA A 64 15.68 0.74 5.54
#